data_AF-A0A2N6GNA5-F1
#
_entry.id   AF-A0A2N6GNA5-F1
#
_cell.length_a   1.000
_cell.length_b   1.000
_cell.length_c   1.000
_cell.angle_alpha   90.00
_cell.angle_beta   90.00
_cell.angle_gamma   90.00
#
_symmetry.space_group_name_H-M   'P 1'
#
loop_
_entity.id
_entity.type
_entity.pdbx_description
1 polymer ?
#
loop_
_entity_poly.entity_id
_entity_poly.type
_entity_poly.pdbx_seq_one_letter_code
_entity_poly.pdbx_strand_id
1 'polypeptide(L)'
;MQAETFVNKLVNAFVDICLLRAGPQDLPASGFLLVLTAVLGVITGTVVLYDSFGDAGQALMAQLLDLAFMLLFLRLGLSYRRKEARLLQSATAVFGSGVVMNLVSMPVQLLIGNDPAGSVLGELGVLLYLFLLVWVIVVIAHILRHAFEIKFVAGSLLAIGYFLVINWLVQLFFPVA
;
A
#
# COMPACT_ATOMS: atom_id res chain seq x y z
N MET A 1 -1.61 24.38 17.20
CA MET A 1 -2.99 24.64 16.71
C MET A 1 -3.15 24.51 15.19
N GLN A 2 -2.69 25.43 14.31
CA GLN A 2 -2.92 25.29 12.85
C GLN A 2 -2.26 24.05 12.23
N ALA A 3 -1.04 23.70 12.65
CA ALA A 3 -0.34 22.51 12.18
C ALA A 3 -1.02 21.19 12.61
N GLU A 4 -1.53 21.11 13.84
CA GLU A 4 -2.27 19.93 14.32
C GLU A 4 -3.56 19.70 13.53
N THR A 5 -4.31 20.78 13.26
CA THR A 5 -5.52 20.69 12.43
C THR A 5 -5.20 20.21 11.02
N PHE A 6 -4.05 20.61 10.46
CA PHE A 6 -3.61 20.16 9.14
C PHE A 6 -3.22 18.67 9.14
N VAL A 7 -2.43 18.23 10.13
CA VAL A 7 -2.02 16.82 10.26
C VAL A 7 -3.24 15.92 10.44
N ASN A 8 -4.20 16.30 11.29
CA ASN A 8 -5.42 15.52 11.50
C ASN A 8 -6.26 15.39 10.22
N LYS A 9 -6.38 16.46 9.44
CA LYS A 9 -7.07 16.41 8.14
C LYS A 9 -6.38 15.47 7.15
N LEU A 10 -5.04 15.49 7.14
CA LEU A 10 -4.26 14.64 6.25
C LEU A 10 -4.38 13.16 6.62
N VAL A 11 -4.29 12.83 7.91
CA VAL A 11 -4.52 11.47 8.40
C VAL A 11 -5.93 10.99 8.03
N ASN A 12 -6.95 11.82 8.29
CA ASN A 12 -8.33 11.50 7.92
C ASN A 12 -8.49 11.29 6.41
N ALA A 13 -7.81 12.07 5.56
CA ALA A 13 -7.87 11.88 4.12
C ALA A 13 -7.32 10.50 3.70
N PHE A 14 -6.22 10.03 4.29
CA PHE A 14 -5.71 8.69 4.01
C PHE A 14 -6.64 7.59 4.53
N VAL A 15 -7.23 7.77 5.72
CA VAL A 15 -8.24 6.84 6.25
C VAL A 15 -9.46 6.80 5.34
N ASP A 16 -9.95 7.94 4.87
CA ASP A 16 -11.08 8.02 3.95
C ASP A 16 -10.76 7.37 2.59
N ILE A 17 -9.52 7.46 2.11
CA ILE A 17 -9.08 6.70 0.93
C ILE A 17 -9.10 5.19 1.22
N CYS A 18 -8.59 4.74 2.37
CA CYS A 18 -8.63 3.34 2.79
C CYS A 18 -10.07 2.81 2.97
N LEU A 19 -11.01 3.68 3.31
CA LEU A 19 -12.44 3.39 3.41
C LEU A 19 -13.20 3.61 2.10
N LEU A 20 -12.49 3.91 1.00
CA LEU A 20 -13.03 4.14 -0.34
C LEU A 20 -13.98 5.34 -0.46
N ARG A 21 -13.90 6.29 0.48
CA ARG A 21 -14.73 7.50 0.58
C ARG A 21 -14.12 8.71 -0.14
N ALA A 22 -12.80 8.73 -0.25
CA ALA A 22 -12.05 9.77 -0.93
C ALA A 22 -11.19 9.18 -2.06
N GLY A 23 -10.72 10.03 -2.98
CA GLY A 23 -9.81 9.65 -4.05
C GLY A 23 -8.49 10.42 -4.00
N PRO A 24 -7.50 10.04 -4.83
CA PRO A 24 -6.21 10.71 -4.89
C PRO A 24 -6.31 12.21 -5.19
N GLN A 25 -7.34 12.65 -5.93
CA GLN A 25 -7.58 14.07 -6.24
C GLN A 25 -7.86 14.94 -5.00
N ASP A 26 -8.26 14.34 -3.87
CA ASP A 26 -8.57 15.05 -2.64
C ASP A 26 -7.30 15.38 -1.82
N LEU A 27 -6.15 14.84 -2.22
CA LEU A 27 -4.86 15.12 -1.58
C LEU A 27 -4.19 16.36 -2.20
N PRO A 28 -3.42 17.13 -1.40
CA PRO A 28 -2.64 18.24 -1.94
C PRO A 28 -1.53 17.73 -2.86
N ALA A 29 -1.30 18.40 -3.98
CA ALA A 29 -0.17 18.12 -4.86
C ALA A 29 1.14 18.67 -4.23
N SER A 30 1.76 17.89 -3.33
CA SER A 30 3.00 18.24 -2.63
C SER A 30 4.10 17.17 -2.76
N GLY A 31 5.24 17.54 -3.34
CA GLY A 31 6.40 16.63 -3.46
C GLY A 31 6.95 16.21 -2.09
N PHE A 32 6.87 17.09 -1.09
CA PHE A 32 7.23 16.76 0.29
C PHE A 32 6.34 15.63 0.83
N LEU A 33 5.03 15.70 0.61
CA LEU A 33 4.09 14.67 1.09
C LEU A 33 4.32 13.32 0.41
N LEU A 34 4.64 13.33 -0.89
CA LEU A 34 5.03 12.12 -1.61
C LEU A 34 6.28 11.47 -0.99
N VAL A 35 7.34 12.24 -0.77
CA VAL A 35 8.59 11.70 -0.17
C VAL A 35 8.33 11.21 1.25
N LEU A 36 7.57 11.95 2.05
CA LEU A 36 7.23 11.55 3.41
C LEU A 36 6.46 10.22 3.44
N THR A 37 5.40 10.10 2.64
CA THR A 37 4.60 8.87 2.56
C THR A 37 5.39 7.70 1.98
N ALA A 38 6.26 7.95 1.00
CA ALA A 38 7.19 6.95 0.46
C ALA A 38 8.15 6.43 1.53
N VAL A 39 8.81 7.30 2.27
CA VAL A 39 9.77 6.92 3.34
C VAL A 39 9.05 6.15 4.45
N LEU A 40 7.91 6.66 4.94
CA LEU A 40 7.13 5.95 5.95
C LEU A 40 6.59 4.62 5.42
N GLY A 41 6.20 4.56 4.15
CA GLY A 41 5.75 3.34 3.49
C GLY A 41 6.85 2.28 3.44
N VAL A 42 8.08 2.68 3.08
CA VAL A 42 9.24 1.79 3.10
C VAL A 42 9.54 1.29 4.51
N ILE A 43 9.56 2.17 5.51
CA ILE A 43 9.82 1.77 6.90
C ILE A 43 8.76 0.79 7.40
N THR A 44 7.48 1.16 7.29
CA THR A 44 6.38 0.33 7.79
C THR A 44 6.24 -0.98 7.03
N GLY A 45 6.43 -0.97 5.71
CA GLY A 45 6.40 -2.17 4.87
C GLY A 45 7.55 -3.12 5.18
N THR A 46 8.76 -2.59 5.40
CA THR A 46 9.92 -3.41 5.82
C THR A 46 9.65 -4.12 7.14
N VAL A 47 9.02 -3.43 8.12
CA VAL A 47 8.65 -4.05 9.40
C VAL A 47 7.61 -5.16 9.21
N VAL A 48 6.60 -4.96 8.36
CA VAL A 48 5.60 -5.99 8.05
C VAL A 48 6.22 -7.19 7.33
N LEU A 49 7.18 -6.97 6.43
CA LEU A 49 7.83 -8.04 5.68
C LEU A 49 8.93 -8.76 6.47
N TYR A 50 9.38 -8.22 7.59
CA TYR A 50 10.49 -8.78 8.36
C TYR A 50 10.26 -10.25 8.74
N ASP A 51 9.07 -10.59 9.24
CA ASP A 51 8.75 -11.96 9.66
C ASP A 51 8.71 -12.94 8.47
N SER A 52 8.44 -12.44 7.26
CA SER A 52 8.42 -13.27 6.04
C SER A 52 9.82 -13.60 5.51
N PHE A 53 10.77 -12.68 5.67
CA PHE A 53 12.14 -12.86 5.15
C PHE A 53 13.15 -13.32 6.21
N GLY A 54 12.93 -13.01 7.48
CA GLY A 54 13.91 -13.21 8.56
C GLY A 54 15.16 -12.32 8.46
N ASP A 55 15.29 -11.53 7.40
CA ASP A 55 16.38 -10.59 7.15
C ASP A 55 15.85 -9.20 6.80
N ALA A 56 16.28 -8.20 7.58
CA ALA A 56 15.86 -6.81 7.38
C ALA A 56 16.39 -6.22 6.06
N GLY A 57 17.54 -6.69 5.58
CA GLY A 57 18.11 -6.26 4.31
C GLY A 57 17.24 -6.67 3.13
N GLN A 58 16.87 -7.95 3.06
CA GLN A 58 15.96 -8.48 2.03
C GLN A 58 14.58 -7.84 2.10
N ALA A 59 13.99 -7.71 3.30
CA ALA A 59 12.70 -7.04 3.47
C ALA A 59 12.73 -5.58 2.97
N LEU A 60 13.81 -4.84 3.26
CA LEU A 60 13.99 -3.47 2.77
C LEU A 60 14.13 -3.44 1.25
N MET A 61 14.93 -4.32 0.66
CA MET A 61 15.13 -4.37 -0.79
C MET A 61 13.84 -4.75 -1.53
N ALA A 62 13.07 -5.70 -1.00
CA ALA A 62 11.76 -6.07 -1.53
C ALA A 62 10.78 -4.88 -1.48
N GLN A 63 10.76 -4.14 -0.37
CA GLN A 63 9.91 -2.96 -0.23
C GLN A 63 10.32 -1.80 -1.15
N LEU A 64 11.62 -1.61 -1.39
CA LEU A 64 12.13 -0.63 -2.35
C LEU A 64 11.78 -1.02 -3.80
N LEU A 65 11.84 -2.32 -4.13
CA LEU A 65 11.41 -2.84 -5.42
C LEU A 65 9.91 -2.59 -5.64
N ASP A 66 9.07 -2.89 -4.65
CA ASP A 66 7.63 -2.61 -4.69
C ASP A 66 7.35 -1.12 -4.93
N LEU A 67 7.99 -0.24 -4.16
CA LEU A 67 7.85 1.21 -4.33
C LEU A 67 8.24 1.68 -5.73
N ALA A 68 9.40 1.24 -6.22
CA ALA A 68 9.92 1.63 -7.54
C ALA A 68 9.00 1.11 -8.65
N PHE A 69 8.54 -0.13 -8.53
CA PHE A 69 7.64 -0.76 -9.48
C PHE A 69 6.27 -0.06 -9.50
N MET A 70 5.71 0.29 -8.35
CA MET A 70 4.46 1.06 -8.25
C MET A 70 4.58 2.45 -8.89
N LEU A 71 5.68 3.17 -8.63
CA LEU A 71 5.93 4.49 -9.26
C LEU A 71 6.01 4.37 -10.78
N LEU A 72 6.74 3.36 -11.27
CA LEU A 72 6.85 3.10 -12.70
C LEU A 72 5.48 2.76 -13.30
N PHE A 73 4.73 1.88 -12.65
CA PHE A 73 3.40 1.46 -13.06
C PHE A 73 2.43 2.65 -13.16
N LEU A 74 2.37 3.51 -12.15
CA LEU A 74 1.56 4.72 -12.15
C LEU A 74 2.00 5.70 -13.26
N ARG A 75 3.31 5.90 -13.43
CA ARG A 75 3.85 6.81 -14.45
C ARG A 75 3.50 6.36 -15.86
N LEU A 76 3.69 5.08 -16.16
CA LEU A 76 3.34 4.49 -17.46
C LEU A 76 1.82 4.56 -17.70
N GLY A 77 1.02 4.16 -16.71
CA GLY A 77 -0.44 4.18 -16.81
C GLY A 77 -0.99 5.59 -17.01
N LEU A 78 -0.49 6.59 -16.26
CA LEU A 78 -0.92 7.98 -16.43
C LEU A 78 -0.44 8.60 -17.73
N SER A 79 0.77 8.28 -18.20
CA SER A 79 1.27 8.77 -19.49
C SER A 79 0.43 8.21 -20.65
N TYR A 80 0.13 6.91 -20.63
CA TYR A 80 -0.78 6.28 -21.59
C TYR A 80 -2.17 6.95 -21.61
N ARG A 81 -2.66 7.39 -20.45
CA ARG A 81 -3.94 8.09 -20.30
C ARG A 81 -3.85 9.61 -20.51
N ARG A 82 -2.64 10.16 -20.73
CA ARG A 82 -2.34 11.60 -20.83
C ARG A 82 -2.78 12.40 -19.59
N LYS A 83 -2.58 11.83 -18.39
CA LYS A 83 -2.97 12.39 -17.08
C LYS A 83 -1.78 12.56 -16.14
N GLU A 84 -0.59 12.83 -16.66
CA GLU A 84 0.67 12.89 -15.89
C GLU A 84 0.63 13.84 -14.69
N ALA A 85 -0.16 14.92 -14.76
CA ALA A 85 -0.38 15.85 -13.65
C ALA A 85 -0.90 15.19 -12.37
N ARG A 86 -1.51 13.99 -12.47
CA ARG A 86 -2.04 13.23 -11.33
C ARG A 86 -1.03 12.30 -10.66
N LEU A 87 0.19 12.18 -11.20
CA LEU A 87 1.18 11.22 -10.71
C LEU A 87 1.47 11.44 -9.24
N LEU A 88 1.69 12.69 -8.85
CA LEU A 88 2.08 13.04 -7.49
C LEU A 88 0.99 12.70 -6.47
N GLN A 89 -0.25 13.10 -6.75
CA GLN A 89 -1.40 12.78 -5.90
C GLN A 89 -1.68 11.27 -5.85
N SER A 90 -1.59 10.58 -6.98
CA SER A 90 -1.86 9.14 -7.07
C SER A 90 -0.81 8.31 -6.32
N ALA A 91 0.47 8.62 -6.51
CA ALA A 91 1.55 7.96 -5.79
C ALA A 91 1.48 8.25 -4.28
N THR A 92 1.18 9.49 -3.90
CA THR A 92 0.96 9.86 -2.49
C THR A 92 -0.21 9.10 -1.88
N ALA A 93 -1.32 8.94 -2.61
CA ALA A 93 -2.47 8.17 -2.15
C ALA A 93 -2.10 6.70 -1.94
N VAL A 94 -1.38 6.07 -2.87
CA VAL A 94 -0.95 4.68 -2.74
C VAL A 94 -0.01 4.51 -1.54
N PHE A 95 1.04 5.33 -1.41
CA PHE A 95 1.99 5.17 -0.32
C PHE A 95 1.42 5.56 1.04
N GLY A 96 0.63 6.63 1.11
CA GLY A 96 -0.01 7.06 2.35
C GLY A 96 -1.05 6.07 2.84
N SER A 97 -1.89 5.52 1.94
CA SER A 97 -2.82 4.44 2.32
C SER A 97 -2.07 3.15 2.69
N GLY A 98 -0.97 2.84 2.01
CA GLY A 98 -0.07 1.74 2.36
C GLY A 98 0.46 1.84 3.79
N VAL A 99 0.89 3.04 4.22
CA VAL A 99 1.30 3.27 5.62
C VAL A 99 0.18 2.96 6.60
N VAL A 100 -1.04 3.44 6.33
CA VAL A 100 -2.21 3.16 7.18
C VAL A 100 -2.47 1.67 7.25
N MET A 101 -2.46 0.97 6.11
CA MET A 101 -2.68 -0.47 6.05
C MET A 101 -1.58 -1.24 6.78
N ASN A 102 -0.31 -0.89 6.61
CA ASN A 102 0.81 -1.53 7.30
C ASN A 102 0.70 -1.38 8.82
N LEU A 103 0.33 -0.18 9.30
CA LEU A 103 0.13 0.07 10.73
C LEU A 103 -1.03 -0.76 11.32
N VAL A 104 -2.08 -1.02 10.53
CA VAL A 104 -3.18 -1.92 10.93
C VAL A 104 -2.74 -3.39 10.87
N SER A 105 -1.90 -3.78 9.92
CA SER A 105 -1.40 -5.15 9.78
C SER A 105 -0.45 -5.57 10.91
N MET A 106 0.35 -4.66 11.46
CA MET A 106 1.27 -4.95 12.57
C MET A 106 0.60 -5.61 13.79
N PRO A 107 -0.43 -5.03 14.44
CA PRO A 107 -1.10 -5.68 15.56
C PRO A 107 -1.80 -6.99 15.16
N VAL A 108 -2.24 -7.13 13.90
CA VAL A 108 -2.83 -8.39 13.41
C VAL A 108 -1.79 -9.50 13.35
N GLN A 109 -0.56 -9.21 12.93
CA GLN A 109 0.54 -10.18 12.96
C GLN A 109 0.88 -10.63 14.38
N LEU A 110 0.78 -9.74 15.37
CA LEU A 110 0.94 -10.10 16.78
C LEU A 110 -0.15 -11.08 17.26
N LEU A 111 -1.37 -11.00 16.71
CA LEU A 111 -2.46 -11.94 17.04
C LEU A 111 -2.22 -13.33 16.45
N ILE A 112 -1.56 -13.43 15.30
CA ILE A 112 -1.22 -14.70 14.64
C ILE A 112 -0.25 -15.52 15.51
N GLY A 113 0.77 -14.85 16.06
CA GLY A 113 1.77 -15.50 16.90
C GLY A 113 2.61 -16.55 16.15
N ASN A 114 3.37 -17.35 16.91
CA ASN A 114 4.30 -18.34 16.34
C ASN A 114 3.61 -19.67 15.95
N ASP A 115 2.48 -19.98 16.58
CA ASP A 115 1.69 -21.19 16.29
C ASP A 115 0.21 -20.79 16.10
N PRO A 116 -0.18 -20.41 14.87
CA PRO A 116 -1.52 -19.92 14.60
C PRO A 116 -2.60 -20.99 14.77
N ALA A 117 -2.24 -22.27 14.53
CA ALA A 117 -3.16 -23.40 14.66
C ALA A 117 -3.36 -23.85 16.12
N GLY A 118 -2.47 -23.43 17.02
CA GLY A 118 -2.55 -23.73 18.45
C GLY A 118 -3.57 -22.87 19.22
N SER A 119 -4.18 -21.84 18.60
CA SER A 119 -5.14 -20.96 19.29
C SER A 119 -6.20 -20.36 18.37
N VAL A 120 -7.42 -20.19 18.91
CA VAL A 120 -8.53 -19.50 18.20
C VAL A 120 -8.15 -18.06 17.81
N LEU A 121 -7.37 -17.37 18.65
CA LEU A 121 -6.87 -16.03 18.36
C LEU A 121 -5.91 -16.01 17.16
N GLY A 122 -5.03 -17.01 17.06
CA GLY A 122 -4.10 -17.18 15.93
C GLY A 122 -4.83 -17.41 14.61
N GLU A 123 -5.80 -18.33 14.59
CA GLU A 123 -6.64 -18.60 13.42
C GLU A 123 -7.41 -17.35 12.96
N LEU A 124 -8.02 -16.61 13.91
CA LEU A 124 -8.70 -15.35 13.61
C LEU A 124 -7.73 -14.29 13.08
N GLY A 125 -6.50 -14.25 13.61
CA GLY A 125 -5.44 -13.37 13.13
C GLY A 125 -5.11 -13.64 11.65
N VAL A 126 -4.99 -14.90 11.25
CA VAL A 126 -4.71 -15.29 9.85
C VAL A 126 -5.86 -14.88 8.94
N LEU A 127 -7.11 -15.13 9.32
CA LEU A 127 -8.28 -14.71 8.55
C LEU A 127 -8.35 -13.20 8.40
N LEU A 128 -8.06 -12.45 9.46
CA LEU A 128 -8.03 -10.99 9.43
C LEU A 128 -6.90 -10.46 8.54
N TYR A 129 -5.72 -11.08 8.56
CA TYR A 129 -4.62 -10.73 7.69
C TYR A 129 -4.96 -10.98 6.21
N LEU A 130 -5.59 -12.11 5.88
CA LEU A 130 -6.11 -12.39 4.54
C LEU A 130 -7.16 -11.37 4.10
N PHE A 131 -8.06 -10.98 5.01
CA PHE A 131 -9.02 -9.92 4.74
C PHE A 131 -8.32 -8.59 4.44
N LEU A 132 -7.32 -8.19 5.22
CA LEU A 132 -6.53 -6.98 4.99
C LEU A 132 -5.78 -7.02 3.66
N LEU A 133 -5.27 -8.19 3.26
CA LEU A 133 -4.65 -8.40 1.95
C LEU A 133 -5.64 -8.13 0.81
N VAL A 134 -6.85 -8.69 0.89
CA VAL A 134 -7.89 -8.40 -0.11
C VAL A 134 -8.26 -6.92 -0.07
N TRP A 135 -8.34 -6.34 1.12
CA TRP A 135 -8.69 -4.94 1.30
C TRP A 135 -7.66 -3.99 0.68
N VAL A 136 -6.35 -4.25 0.84
CA VAL A 136 -5.32 -3.40 0.23
C VAL A 136 -5.40 -3.44 -1.30
N ILE A 137 -5.70 -4.60 -1.89
CA ILE A 137 -5.93 -4.72 -3.35
C ILE A 137 -7.13 -3.87 -3.77
N VAL A 138 -8.22 -3.89 -3.00
CA VAL A 138 -9.42 -3.08 -3.24
C VAL A 138 -9.10 -1.57 -3.13
N VAL A 139 -8.30 -1.16 -2.15
CA VAL A 139 -7.86 0.24 -1.98
C VAL A 139 -7.02 0.68 -3.17
N ILE A 140 -6.05 -0.13 -3.61
CA ILE A 140 -5.24 0.16 -4.81
C ILE A 140 -6.15 0.24 -6.04
N ALA A 141 -7.08 -0.69 -6.23
CA ALA A 141 -8.03 -0.67 -7.34
C ALA A 141 -8.87 0.62 -7.38
N HIS A 142 -9.32 1.08 -6.22
CA HIS A 142 -10.04 2.35 -6.06
C HIS A 142 -9.17 3.55 -6.41
N ILE A 143 -7.93 3.59 -5.95
CA ILE A 143 -6.99 4.66 -6.30
C ILE A 143 -6.73 4.67 -7.82
N LEU A 144 -6.45 3.51 -8.42
CA LEU A 144 -6.21 3.38 -9.86
C LEU A 144 -7.43 3.78 -10.70
N ARG A 145 -8.64 3.42 -10.25
CA ARG A 145 -9.90 3.85 -10.87
C ARG A 145 -9.95 5.36 -11.01
N HIS A 146 -9.65 6.10 -9.95
CA HIS A 146 -9.67 7.56 -9.93
C HIS A 146 -8.49 8.17 -10.67
N ALA A 147 -7.28 7.64 -10.46
CA ALA A 147 -6.06 8.10 -11.12
C ALA A 147 -6.18 8.02 -12.65
N PHE A 148 -6.60 6.87 -13.17
CA PHE A 148 -6.65 6.57 -14.60
C PHE A 148 -8.02 6.89 -15.24
N GLU A 149 -9.02 7.37 -14.49
CA GLU A 149 -10.41 7.56 -14.96
C GLU A 149 -10.97 6.33 -15.66
N ILE A 150 -10.89 5.18 -15.00
CA ILE A 150 -11.39 3.90 -15.53
C ILE A 150 -12.51 3.35 -14.65
N LYS A 151 -13.18 2.30 -15.11
CA LYS A 151 -14.18 1.58 -14.30
C LYS A 151 -13.47 0.83 -13.17
N PHE A 152 -14.16 0.67 -12.04
CA PHE A 152 -13.61 -0.03 -10.87
C PHE A 152 -13.14 -1.46 -11.20
N VAL A 153 -13.87 -2.18 -12.06
CA VAL A 153 -13.48 -3.53 -12.54
C VAL A 153 -12.12 -3.50 -13.23
N ALA A 154 -11.88 -2.54 -14.12
CA ALA A 154 -10.58 -2.40 -14.79
C ALA A 154 -9.48 -2.03 -13.79
N GLY A 155 -9.77 -1.13 -12.83
CA GLY A 155 -8.85 -0.83 -11.73
C GLY A 155 -8.52 -2.04 -10.87
N SER A 156 -9.49 -2.92 -10.64
CA SER A 156 -9.33 -4.17 -9.88
C SER A 156 -8.43 -5.16 -10.61
N LEU A 157 -8.63 -5.35 -11.92
CA LEU A 157 -7.76 -6.19 -12.74
C LEU A 157 -6.32 -5.68 -12.74
N LEU A 158 -6.13 -4.36 -12.83
CA LEU A 158 -4.81 -3.74 -12.75
C LEU A 158 -4.17 -3.92 -11.38
N ALA A 159 -4.92 -3.76 -10.28
CA ALA A 159 -4.40 -3.94 -8.92
C ALA A 159 -4.02 -5.41 -8.64
N ILE A 160 -4.83 -6.36 -9.08
CA ILE A 160 -4.54 -7.80 -8.99
C ILE A 160 -3.31 -8.14 -9.84
N GLY A 161 -3.27 -7.67 -11.09
CA GLY A 161 -2.13 -7.89 -11.98
C GLY A 161 -0.83 -7.31 -11.41
N TYR A 162 -0.90 -6.10 -10.85
CA TYR A 162 0.20 -5.49 -10.11
C TYR A 162 0.65 -6.39 -8.97
N PHE A 163 -0.27 -6.80 -8.10
CA PHE A 163 0.02 -7.64 -6.93
C PHE A 163 0.70 -8.95 -7.33
N LEU A 164 0.19 -9.65 -8.35
CA LEU A 164 0.79 -10.89 -8.82
C LEU A 164 2.20 -10.69 -9.38
N VAL A 165 2.39 -9.66 -10.20
CA VAL A 165 3.69 -9.38 -10.83
C VAL A 165 4.73 -8.97 -9.81
N ILE A 166 4.39 -8.08 -8.86
CA ILE A 166 5.37 -7.66 -7.86
C ILE A 166 5.75 -8.79 -6.92
N ASN A 167 4.79 -9.63 -6.49
CA ASN A 167 5.11 -10.81 -5.67
C ASN A 167 5.99 -11.80 -6.44
N TRP A 168 5.71 -12.02 -7.73
CA TRP A 168 6.56 -12.84 -8.59
C TRP A 168 7.98 -12.28 -8.72
N LEU A 169 8.12 -10.96 -8.96
CA LEU A 169 9.42 -10.29 -9.03
C LEU A 169 10.19 -10.39 -7.71
N VAL A 170 9.51 -10.17 -6.58
CA VAL A 170 10.12 -10.27 -5.25
C VAL A 170 10.64 -11.68 -5.01
N GLN A 171 9.87 -12.73 -5.32
CA GLN A 171 10.36 -14.11 -5.19
C GLN A 171 11.50 -14.45 -6.16
N LEU A 172 11.52 -13.84 -7.35
CA LEU A 172 12.58 -14.04 -8.33
C LEU A 172 13.92 -13.46 -7.85
N PHE A 173 13.90 -12.26 -7.24
CA PHE A 173 15.12 -11.57 -6.79
C PHE A 173 15.51 -11.87 -5.35
N PHE A 174 14.52 -12.17 -4.49
CA PHE A 174 14.66 -12.41 -3.06
C PHE A 174 13.87 -13.67 -2.68
N PRO A 175 14.32 -14.86 -3.12
CA PRO A 175 13.64 -16.09 -2.75
C PRO A 175 13.73 -16.30 -1.24
N VAL A 176 12.58 -16.51 -0.60
CA VAL A 176 12.50 -16.92 0.79
C VAL A 176 12.90 -18.40 0.85
N ALA A 177 13.91 -18.72 1.65
CA ALA A 177 14.50 -20.06 1.76
C ALA A 177 13.66 -21.03 2.59
#